data_AF-A0A016WLW8-F1
#
_entry.id   AF-A0A016WLW8-F1
#
_cell.length_a   1.000
_cell.length_b   1.000
_cell.length_c   1.000
_cell.angle_alpha   90.00
_cell.angle_beta   90.00
_cell.angle_gamma   90.00
#
_symmetry.space_group_name_H-M   'P 1'
#
loop_
_entity.id
_entity.type
_entity.pdbx_description
1 polymer ?
#
loop_
_entity_poly.entity_id
_entity_poly.type
_entity_poly.pdbx_seq_one_letter_code
_entity_poly.pdbx_strand_id
1 'polypeptide(L)'
;MIQLISLFSLIFVTQACVPGTGNDLGKMTIHFEVPYTESNRKHYEKLVWEAVEKIANQYRHTIKTNRNHEVRVSSRSDNGKLVVDVQAMYIDCRFERFFAEKFEPYIGKYRFDITCPAQW
;
A
#
# COMPACT_ATOMS: atom_id res chain seq x y z
N MET A 1 18.06 -32.82 -18.69
CA MET A 1 17.10 -32.51 -17.60
C MET A 1 17.66 -31.39 -16.71
N ILE A 2 17.76 -30.16 -17.21
CA ILE A 2 18.18 -28.98 -16.41
C ILE A 2 17.43 -27.74 -16.93
N GLN A 3 16.11 -27.85 -17.09
CA GLN A 3 15.25 -26.69 -17.42
C GLN A 3 14.01 -26.58 -16.54
N LEU A 4 13.74 -27.57 -15.68
CA LEU A 4 12.57 -27.59 -14.81
C LEU A 4 12.79 -26.89 -13.45
N ILE A 5 14.04 -26.66 -13.04
CA ILE A 5 14.33 -26.00 -11.75
C ILE A 5 14.23 -24.47 -11.85
N SER A 6 14.45 -23.90 -13.04
CA SER A 6 14.39 -22.44 -13.22
C SER A 6 12.96 -21.87 -13.27
N LEU A 7 11.95 -22.72 -13.53
CA LEU A 7 10.56 -22.26 -13.56
C LEU A 7 9.94 -22.15 -12.16
N PHE A 8 10.38 -22.99 -11.21
CA PHE A 8 9.89 -22.93 -9.82
C PHE A 8 10.49 -21.77 -9.01
N SER A 9 11.67 -21.28 -9.39
CA SER A 9 12.28 -20.09 -8.77
C SER A 9 11.57 -18.78 -9.13
N LEU A 10 10.76 -18.76 -10.21
CA LEU A 10 9.98 -17.59 -10.62
C LEU A 10 8.63 -17.48 -9.89
N ILE A 11 8.14 -18.56 -9.26
CA ILE A 11 6.83 -18.57 -8.57
C ILE A 11 6.95 -18.03 -7.14
N PHE A 12 8.15 -18.02 -6.55
CA PHE A 12 8.34 -17.44 -5.21
C PHE A 12 8.41 -15.90 -5.19
N VAL A 13 8.54 -15.24 -6.34
CA VAL A 13 8.60 -13.78 -6.43
C VAL A 13 7.19 -13.16 -6.47
N THR A 14 6.13 -13.98 -6.57
CA THR A 14 4.74 -13.50 -6.53
C THR A 14 4.15 -13.49 -5.12
N GLN A 15 4.95 -13.60 -4.06
CA GLN A 15 4.52 -13.36 -2.67
C GLN A 15 4.33 -11.85 -2.40
N ALA A 16 3.50 -11.21 -3.22
CA ALA A 16 2.44 -10.30 -2.83
C ALA A 16 2.63 -9.56 -1.47
N CYS A 17 3.10 -8.31 -1.49
CA CYS A 17 2.86 -7.34 -0.41
C CYS A 17 1.36 -6.98 -0.38
N VAL A 18 0.56 -7.94 0.07
CA VAL A 18 -0.89 -7.82 0.17
C VAL A 18 -1.24 -7.99 1.64
N PRO A 19 -2.14 -7.14 2.18
CA PRO A 19 -2.76 -7.40 3.48
C PRO A 19 -3.29 -8.84 3.54
N GLY A 20 -2.87 -9.57 4.56
CA GLY A 20 -3.17 -11.00 4.76
C GLY A 20 -2.04 -11.99 4.41
N THR A 21 -0.83 -11.53 4.06
CA THR A 21 0.33 -12.40 3.72
C THR A 21 1.42 -12.47 4.79
N GLY A 22 1.40 -11.57 5.77
CA GLY A 22 2.37 -11.52 6.87
C GLY A 22 1.73 -11.15 8.20
N ASN A 23 2.55 -10.87 9.22
CA ASN A 23 2.10 -10.51 10.57
C ASN A 23 2.47 -9.07 10.94
N ASP A 24 2.96 -8.28 9.99
CA ASP A 24 3.45 -6.94 10.25
C ASP A 24 2.36 -5.88 10.08
N LEU A 25 2.61 -4.72 10.71
CA LEU A 25 1.89 -3.48 10.48
C LEU A 25 2.75 -2.58 9.57
N GLY A 26 2.15 -1.98 8.55
CA GLY A 26 2.77 -0.94 7.74
C GLY A 26 2.06 0.39 7.93
N LYS A 27 2.83 1.46 8.01
CA LYS A 27 2.32 2.85 7.97
C LYS A 27 2.90 3.53 6.73
N MET A 28 2.07 4.24 5.99
CA MET A 28 2.51 5.08 4.87
C MET A 28 1.88 6.46 4.99
N THR A 29 2.68 7.50 4.82
CA THR A 29 2.24 8.90 4.88
C THR A 29 2.51 9.56 3.53
N ILE A 30 1.47 10.10 2.90
CA ILE A 30 1.54 10.79 1.61
C ILE A 30 1.33 12.28 1.84
N HIS A 31 2.24 13.10 1.33
CA HIS A 31 2.20 14.56 1.45
C HIS A 31 1.66 15.15 0.16
N PHE A 32 0.43 15.67 0.20
CA PHE A 32 -0.16 16.39 -0.91
C PHE A 32 0.02 17.89 -0.68
N GLU A 33 0.75 18.56 -1.58
CA GLU A 33 1.08 20.00 -1.52
C GLU A 33 -0.15 20.93 -1.71
N VAL A 34 -1.35 20.41 -1.52
CA VAL A 34 -2.65 21.06 -1.63
C VAL A 34 -3.17 21.46 -0.24
N PRO A 35 -4.04 22.48 -0.14
CA PRO A 35 -4.62 22.86 1.15
C PRO A 35 -5.55 21.78 1.71
N TYR A 36 -5.60 21.65 3.04
CA TYR A 36 -6.56 20.78 3.71
C TYR A 36 -7.96 21.38 3.63
N THR A 37 -8.79 20.83 2.74
CA THR A 37 -10.23 21.14 2.61
C THR A 37 -11.02 19.85 2.57
N GLU A 38 -12.30 19.87 2.94
CA GLU A 38 -13.14 18.66 2.92
C GLU A 38 -13.25 18.03 1.52
N SER A 39 -13.22 18.85 0.46
CA SER A 39 -13.22 18.38 -0.92
C SER A 39 -11.92 17.65 -1.27
N ASN A 40 -10.76 18.25 -0.96
CA ASN A 40 -9.45 17.63 -1.18
C ASN A 40 -9.33 16.36 -0.34
N ARG A 41 -9.75 16.42 0.93
CA ARG A 41 -9.76 15.28 1.85
C ARG A 41 -10.41 14.05 1.23
N LYS A 42 -11.67 14.18 0.80
CA LYS A 42 -12.43 13.08 0.18
C LYS A 42 -11.80 12.60 -1.13
N HIS A 43 -11.32 13.53 -1.96
CA HIS A 43 -10.73 13.20 -3.25
C HIS A 43 -9.46 12.36 -3.08
N TYR A 44 -8.53 12.80 -2.22
CA TYR A 44 -7.23 12.16 -2.06
C TYR A 44 -7.29 10.91 -1.18
N GLU A 45 -8.15 10.86 -0.15
CA GLU A 45 -8.43 9.60 0.57
C GLU A 45 -8.94 8.52 -0.41
N LYS A 46 -9.87 8.89 -1.30
CA LYS A 46 -10.38 7.98 -2.33
C LYS A 46 -9.29 7.56 -3.32
N LEU A 47 -8.49 8.50 -3.81
CA LEU A 47 -7.36 8.21 -4.72
C LEU A 47 -6.39 7.20 -4.10
N VAL A 48 -5.98 7.43 -2.85
CA VAL A 48 -5.06 6.56 -2.12
C VAL A 48 -5.69 5.19 -1.88
N TRP A 49 -6.96 5.14 -1.46
CA TRP A 49 -7.68 3.88 -1.28
C TRP A 49 -7.74 3.07 -2.58
N GLU A 50 -8.12 3.69 -3.70
CA GLU A 50 -8.19 3.03 -5.01
C GLU A 50 -6.83 2.51 -5.49
N ALA A 51 -5.75 3.25 -5.22
CA ALA A 51 -4.39 2.81 -5.52
C ALA A 51 -4.00 1.56 -4.73
N VAL A 52 -4.23 1.57 -3.41
CA VAL A 52 -3.97 0.41 -2.54
C VAL A 52 -4.83 -0.78 -2.98
N GLU A 53 -6.11 -0.55 -3.27
CA GLU A 53 -7.03 -1.60 -3.71
C GLU A 53 -6.60 -2.21 -5.05
N LYS A 54 -6.16 -1.40 -6.03
CA LYS A 54 -5.67 -1.90 -7.32
C LYS A 54 -4.47 -2.82 -7.16
N ILE A 55 -3.49 -2.42 -6.35
CA ILE A 55 -2.32 -3.26 -6.05
C ILE A 55 -2.77 -4.54 -5.38
N ALA A 56 -3.56 -4.46 -4.30
CA ALA A 56 -4.08 -5.64 -3.61
C ALA A 56 -4.85 -6.58 -4.55
N ASN A 57 -5.62 -6.03 -5.50
CA ASN A 57 -6.43 -6.80 -6.45
C ASN A 57 -5.62 -7.51 -7.52
N GLN A 58 -4.56 -6.88 -8.01
CA GLN A 58 -3.66 -7.47 -8.98
C GLN A 58 -2.98 -8.73 -8.44
N TYR A 59 -2.80 -8.82 -7.12
CA TYR A 59 -2.15 -9.94 -6.44
C TYR A 59 -3.16 -10.84 -5.68
N ARG A 60 -4.46 -10.71 -5.98
CA ARG A 60 -5.57 -11.36 -5.25
C ARG A 60 -5.85 -12.81 -5.62
N HIS A 61 -5.03 -13.43 -6.46
CA HIS A 61 -5.17 -14.87 -6.75
C HIS A 61 -4.99 -15.76 -5.51
N THR A 62 -4.64 -15.20 -4.34
CA THR A 62 -4.31 -15.97 -3.13
C THR A 62 -5.15 -15.63 -1.89
N ILE A 63 -6.01 -14.60 -1.86
CA ILE A 63 -6.58 -14.12 -0.57
C ILE A 63 -8.08 -13.82 -0.62
N LYS A 64 -8.86 -14.69 0.03
CA LYS A 64 -10.24 -14.44 0.49
C LYS A 64 -10.22 -13.74 1.85
N THR A 65 -10.05 -12.42 1.93
CA THR A 65 -10.28 -11.70 3.20
C THR A 65 -11.03 -10.38 3.03
N ASN A 66 -11.65 -9.98 4.13
CA ASN A 66 -12.64 -8.95 4.30
C ASN A 66 -11.93 -7.57 4.36
N ARG A 67 -11.70 -6.98 3.18
CA ARG A 67 -10.75 -5.87 2.90
C ARG A 67 -10.83 -4.62 3.80
N ASN A 68 -11.97 -4.34 4.43
CA ASN A 68 -12.16 -3.08 5.18
C ASN A 68 -11.51 -3.06 6.58
N HIS A 69 -11.09 -4.21 7.10
CA HIS A 69 -10.50 -4.28 8.45
C HIS A 69 -8.96 -4.30 8.44
N GLU A 70 -8.36 -4.55 7.27
CA GLU A 70 -6.92 -4.75 7.13
C GLU A 70 -6.19 -3.51 6.62
N VAL A 71 -6.92 -2.55 6.01
CA VAL A 71 -6.36 -1.27 5.56
C VAL A 71 -7.24 -0.13 6.05
N ARG A 72 -6.62 0.89 6.65
CA ARG A 72 -7.26 2.15 7.04
C ARG A 72 -6.60 3.29 6.28
N VAL A 73 -7.41 4.16 5.70
CA VAL A 73 -6.96 5.41 5.07
C VAL A 73 -7.63 6.55 5.82
N SER A 74 -6.83 7.49 6.27
CA SER A 74 -7.27 8.69 7.00
C SER A 74 -6.45 9.88 6.55
N SER A 75 -6.88 11.08 6.86
CA SER A 75 -6.15 12.29 6.51
C SER A 75 -6.12 13.28 7.65
N ARG A 76 -5.15 14.17 7.60
CA ARG A 76 -4.94 15.24 8.57
C ARG A 76 -4.41 16.49 7.90
N SER A 77 -4.59 17.61 8.59
CA SER A 77 -3.92 18.88 8.24
C SER A 77 -2.54 18.89 8.87
N ASP A 78 -1.51 19.15 8.08
CA ASP A 78 -0.14 19.38 8.52
C ASP A 78 0.33 20.71 7.95
N ASN A 79 0.53 21.71 8.80
CA ASN A 79 0.82 23.10 8.37
C ASN A 79 -0.16 23.64 7.30
N GLY A 80 -1.44 23.27 7.40
CA GLY A 80 -2.49 23.67 6.45
C GLY A 80 -2.48 22.89 5.13
N LYS A 81 -1.55 21.96 4.95
CA LYS A 81 -1.46 21.04 3.80
C LYS A 81 -2.12 19.71 4.11
N LEU A 82 -2.57 19.04 3.06
CA LEU A 82 -3.20 17.74 3.17
C LEU A 82 -2.16 16.63 3.28
N VAL A 83 -2.26 15.87 4.35
CA VAL A 83 -1.51 14.62 4.53
C VAL A 83 -2.49 13.46 4.60
N VAL A 84 -2.22 12.38 3.87
CA VAL A 84 -3.01 11.14 3.91
C VAL A 84 -2.15 10.04 4.53
N ASP A 85 -2.68 9.42 5.58
CA ASP A 85 -2.06 8.32 6.30
C ASP A 85 -2.77 7.01 5.96
N VAL A 86 -1.99 5.99 5.63
CA VAL A 86 -2.44 4.62 5.38
C VAL A 86 -1.86 3.72 6.45
N GLN A 87 -2.70 2.89 7.06
CA GLN A 87 -2.29 1.82 7.96
C GLN A 87 -2.75 0.50 7.37
N ALA A 88 -1.82 -0.44 7.16
CA ALA A 88 -2.11 -1.76 6.63
C ALA A 88 -1.64 -2.82 7.61
N MET A 89 -2.49 -3.80 7.90
CA MET A 89 -2.26 -4.87 8.85
C MET A 89 -2.07 -6.20 8.13
N TYR A 90 -1.36 -7.13 8.77
CA TYR A 90 -1.09 -8.47 8.24
C TYR A 90 -0.31 -8.45 6.91
N ILE A 91 0.59 -7.49 6.76
CA ILE A 91 1.42 -7.36 5.56
C ILE A 91 2.78 -8.03 5.76
N ASP A 92 3.49 -8.28 4.66
CA ASP A 92 4.89 -8.72 4.67
C ASP A 92 5.80 -7.55 4.28
N CYS A 93 6.53 -7.01 5.26
CA CYS A 93 7.38 -5.84 5.06
C CYS A 93 8.59 -6.07 4.15
N ARG A 94 8.95 -7.33 3.85
CA ARG A 94 10.06 -7.63 2.93
C ARG A 94 9.82 -7.10 1.52
N PHE A 95 8.57 -6.79 1.18
CA PHE A 95 8.20 -6.31 -0.14
C PHE A 95 7.84 -4.80 -0.16
N GLU A 96 8.21 -4.04 0.87
CA GLU A 96 8.00 -2.59 0.94
C GLU A 96 8.40 -1.87 -0.36
N ARG A 97 9.62 -2.14 -0.85
CA ARG A 97 10.14 -1.51 -2.06
C ARG A 97 9.28 -1.82 -3.29
N PHE A 98 8.82 -3.06 -3.42
CA PHE A 98 7.97 -3.46 -4.52
C PHE A 98 6.62 -2.74 -4.46
N PHE A 99 6.03 -2.65 -3.26
CA PHE A 99 4.80 -1.88 -3.06
C PHE A 99 4.99 -0.41 -3.46
N ALA A 100 6.07 0.24 -3.01
CA ALA A 100 6.39 1.62 -3.35
C ALA A 100 6.49 1.85 -4.87
N GLU A 101 7.24 0.98 -5.57
CA GLU A 101 7.41 1.03 -7.03
C GLU A 101 6.07 0.84 -7.79
N LYS A 102 5.11 0.11 -7.23
CA LYS A 102 3.77 -0.07 -7.79
C LYS A 102 2.79 1.02 -7.40
N PHE A 103 2.99 1.66 -6.26
CA PHE A 103 2.11 2.70 -5.73
C PHE A 103 2.31 4.04 -6.43
N GLU A 104 3.56 4.44 -6.68
CA GLU A 104 3.91 5.72 -7.30
C GLU A 104 3.15 5.99 -8.63
N PRO A 105 3.00 5.04 -9.58
CA PRO A 105 2.25 5.28 -10.80
C PRO A 105 0.75 5.56 -10.61
N TYR A 106 0.14 5.11 -9.50
CA TYR A 106 -1.28 5.30 -9.25
C TYR A 106 -1.60 6.64 -8.58
N ILE A 107 -0.71 7.11 -7.71
CA ILE A 107 -0.91 8.37 -7.00
C ILE A 107 -0.25 9.56 -7.70
N GLY A 108 0.76 9.32 -8.54
CA GLY A 108 1.60 10.37 -9.15
C GLY A 108 2.88 10.62 -8.37
N LYS A 109 3.68 11.58 -8.82
CA LYS A 109 5.00 11.93 -8.25
C LYS A 109 4.91 12.74 -6.94
N TYR A 110 4.06 12.29 -6.01
CA TYR A 110 3.98 12.89 -4.67
C TYR A 110 5.01 12.25 -3.75
N ARG A 111 5.48 13.02 -2.75
CA ARG A 111 6.32 12.47 -1.69
C ARG A 111 5.48 11.56 -0.80
N PHE A 112 5.94 10.34 -0.58
CA PHE A 112 5.39 9.46 0.43
C PHE A 112 6.51 8.76 1.19
N ASP A 113 6.25 8.52 2.48
CA ASP A 113 7.16 7.86 3.40
C ASP A 113 6.49 6.56 3.85
N ILE A 114 7.24 5.45 3.86
CA ILE A 114 6.77 4.16 4.36
C ILE A 114 7.57 3.77 5.60
N THR A 115 6.87 3.25 6.61
CA THR A 115 7.46 2.62 7.79
C THR A 115 6.98 1.18 7.87
N CYS A 116 7.89 0.23 7.68
CA CYS A 116 7.61 -1.19 7.70
C CYS A 116 8.79 -1.97 8.33
N PRO A 117 8.61 -2.74 9.42
CA PRO A 117 7.40 -2.82 10.23
C PRO A 117 7.20 -1.55 11.08
N ALA A 118 5.97 -1.11 11.21
CA ALA A 118 5.57 -0.04 12.09
C ALA A 118 5.25 -0.57 13.49
N GLN A 119 5.60 0.23 14.51
CA GLN A 119 5.12 0.00 15.87
C GLN A 119 3.65 0.42 15.96
N TRP A 120 2.89 -0.29 16.80
CA TRP A 120 1.48 -0.02 17.08
C TRP A 120 1.29 1.39 17.63
#